data_AF-G4TI13-F1
#
_entry.id   AF-G4TI13-F1
#
_cell.length_a   1.000
_cell.length_b   1.000
_cell.length_c   1.000
_cell.angle_alpha   90.00
_cell.angle_beta   90.00
_cell.angle_gamma   90.00
#
_symmetry.space_group_name_H-M   'P 1'
#
loop_
_entity.id
_entity.type
_entity.pdbx_description
1 polymer ?
#
loop_
_entity_poly.entity_id
_entity_poly.type
_entity_poly.pdbx_seq_one_letter_code
_entity_poly.pdbx_strand_id
1 'polypeptide(L)'
;MEFYRARRHVRKAFHQDTDRRHPKSQSLWQENDYAFGDLRSNSMLQESSGQVKLIDFDWRGKDGQDTYSVNMNPAANCGWHMGVKRCAVMKKSHNDYLFDQLPVQSENMARDEQMNE
;
A
#
# COMPACT_ATOMS: atom_id res chain seq x y z
N MET A 1 -37.92 -32.04 9.67
CA MET A 1 -37.88 -30.94 8.67
C MET A 1 -36.50 -30.33 8.73
N GLU A 2 -35.77 -30.53 7.63
CA GLU A 2 -34.55 -29.86 7.15
C GLU A 2 -33.30 -29.72 8.03
N PHE A 3 -32.25 -30.39 7.54
CA PHE A 3 -30.83 -30.19 7.82
C PHE A 3 -30.34 -28.90 7.16
N TYR A 4 -29.35 -28.20 7.76
CA TYR A 4 -28.18 -27.71 7.00
C TYR A 4 -26.99 -27.48 7.95
N ARG A 5 -25.93 -28.26 7.71
CA ARG A 5 -24.59 -28.10 8.28
C ARG A 5 -23.85 -26.99 7.52
N ALA A 6 -23.05 -26.20 8.24
CA ALA A 6 -21.69 -25.86 7.79
C ALA A 6 -20.81 -25.44 8.99
N ARG A 7 -19.93 -26.35 9.42
CA ARG A 7 -18.74 -26.04 10.22
C ARG A 7 -17.56 -25.80 9.27
N ARG A 8 -16.78 -24.75 9.51
CA ARG A 8 -15.31 -24.66 9.28
C ARG A 8 -14.86 -23.36 9.97
N HIS A 9 -14.35 -23.39 11.20
CA HIS A 9 -12.94 -23.65 11.51
C HIS A 9 -11.99 -23.09 10.45
N VAL A 10 -11.58 -21.84 10.64
CA VAL A 10 -10.33 -21.31 10.08
C VAL A 10 -9.47 -20.83 11.24
N ARG A 11 -8.95 -21.79 12.01
CA ARG A 11 -7.64 -21.63 12.65
C ARG A 11 -6.65 -22.35 11.74
N LYS A 12 -5.72 -21.60 11.15
CA LYS A 12 -4.32 -22.01 10.92
C LYS A 12 -3.57 -20.94 10.14
N ALA A 13 -2.51 -20.46 10.81
CA ALA A 13 -1.23 -19.99 10.27
C ALA A 13 -1.29 -18.76 9.34
N PHE A 14 -0.43 -17.76 9.48
CA PHE A 14 1.01 -17.91 9.50
C PHE A 14 1.69 -16.73 10.18
N HIS A 15 2.52 -17.04 11.15
CA HIS A 15 3.81 -16.40 11.28
C HIS A 15 4.69 -16.83 10.11
N GLN A 16 5.23 -15.87 9.38
CA GLN A 16 6.66 -15.75 9.07
C GLN A 16 6.87 -14.48 8.22
N ASP A 17 7.85 -13.67 8.64
CA ASP A 17 8.48 -12.57 7.91
C ASP A 17 7.71 -11.24 7.85
N THR A 18 7.52 -10.60 9.00
CA THR A 18 6.87 -9.28 9.14
C THR A 18 7.79 -8.07 8.92
N ASP A 19 9.01 -8.26 8.39
CA ASP A 19 9.96 -7.18 8.07
C ASP A 19 10.29 -7.07 6.56
N ARG A 20 9.40 -7.55 5.69
CA ARG A 20 9.56 -7.36 4.25
C ARG A 20 8.77 -6.16 3.77
N ARG A 21 9.38 -4.97 3.83
CA ARG A 21 9.07 -3.86 2.90
C ARG A 21 8.85 -4.47 1.52
N HIS A 22 7.62 -4.40 0.98
CA HIS A 22 7.16 -5.19 -0.16
C HIS A 22 8.10 -5.05 -1.38
N PRO A 23 9.08 -5.95 -1.59
CA PRO A 23 10.15 -5.70 -2.56
C PRO A 23 9.63 -5.78 -3.99
N LYS A 24 8.56 -6.57 -4.19
CA LYS A 24 7.91 -6.76 -5.48
C LYS A 24 7.07 -5.56 -5.92
N SER A 25 6.48 -4.78 -5.02
CA SER A 25 5.80 -3.55 -5.43
C SER A 25 6.83 -2.50 -5.84
N GLN A 26 7.99 -2.47 -5.17
CA GLN A 26 9.06 -1.55 -5.50
C GLN A 26 9.68 -1.81 -6.89
N SER A 27 9.88 -3.09 -7.25
CA SER A 27 10.38 -3.45 -8.58
C SER A 27 9.40 -3.08 -9.71
N LEU A 28 8.09 -3.20 -9.47
CA LEU A 28 7.05 -2.99 -10.50
C LEU A 28 7.03 -1.55 -11.07
N TRP A 29 7.28 -0.50 -10.28
CA TRP A 29 7.30 0.87 -10.81
C TRP A 29 8.70 1.36 -11.21
N GLN A 30 9.78 0.75 -10.69
CA GLN A 30 11.13 1.10 -11.14
C GLN A 30 11.37 0.68 -12.59
N GLU A 31 10.85 -0.48 -13.01
CA GLU A 31 11.05 -1.06 -14.35
C GLU A 31 10.24 -0.36 -15.46
N ASN A 32 9.14 0.32 -15.14
CA ASN A 32 8.18 0.77 -16.16
C ASN A 32 8.26 2.27 -16.51
N ASP A 33 9.19 3.04 -15.95
CA ASP A 33 9.30 4.50 -16.17
C ASP A 33 8.07 5.32 -15.76
N TYR A 34 7.35 4.86 -14.72
CA TYR A 34 6.23 5.60 -14.16
C TYR A 34 6.47 6.04 -12.72
N ALA A 35 6.07 7.28 -12.44
CA ALA A 35 5.83 7.80 -11.12
C ALA A 35 4.38 7.49 -10.70
N PHE A 36 4.23 6.97 -9.48
CA PHE A 36 2.99 6.89 -8.74
C PHE A 36 2.93 8.10 -7.82
N GLY A 37 2.27 9.14 -8.31
CA GLY A 37 2.19 10.42 -7.64
C GLY A 37 1.44 10.39 -6.31
N ASP A 38 0.68 9.32 -6.04
CA ASP A 38 -0.15 9.18 -4.85
C ASP A 38 -0.17 7.77 -4.23
N LEU A 39 1.00 7.20 -3.99
CA LEU A 39 1.11 5.90 -3.32
C LEU A 39 0.73 6.00 -1.83
N ARG A 40 -0.28 5.21 -1.43
CA ARG A 40 -0.73 5.09 -0.04
C ARG A 40 -1.18 3.68 0.29
N SER A 41 -1.44 3.40 1.58
CA SER A 41 -1.94 2.11 2.05
C SER A 41 -3.29 1.72 1.43
N ASN A 42 -4.17 2.70 1.17
CA ASN A 42 -5.44 2.48 0.46
C ASN A 42 -5.28 2.25 -1.05
N SER A 43 -4.11 2.56 -1.62
CA SER A 43 -3.77 2.26 -3.02
C SER A 43 -3.18 0.85 -3.19
N MET A 44 -3.25 0.02 -2.14
CA MET A 44 -2.70 -1.34 -2.14
C MET A 44 -3.75 -2.37 -1.72
N LEU A 45 -3.79 -3.50 -2.43
CA LEU A 45 -4.56 -4.69 -2.09
C LEU A 45 -3.62 -5.85 -1.82
N GLN A 46 -3.79 -6.48 -0.66
CA GLN A 46 -3.09 -7.73 -0.34
C GLN A 46 -4.00 -8.92 -0.63
N GLU A 47 -3.55 -9.82 -1.48
CA GLU A 47 -4.23 -11.08 -1.75
C GLU A 47 -3.98 -12.09 -0.63
N SER A 48 -4.85 -13.10 -0.55
CA SER A 48 -4.68 -14.23 0.37
C SER A 48 -3.39 -15.03 0.12
N SER A 49 -2.81 -14.93 -1.08
CA SER A 49 -1.50 -15.48 -1.44
C SER A 49 -0.32 -14.73 -0.82
N GLY A 50 -0.56 -13.57 -0.19
CA GLY A 50 0.47 -12.65 0.30
C GLY A 50 1.01 -11.70 -0.77
N GLN A 51 0.53 -11.79 -2.02
CA GLN A 51 0.90 -10.83 -3.07
C GLN A 51 0.23 -9.48 -2.82
N VAL A 52 0.98 -8.39 -2.97
CA VAL A 52 0.44 -7.03 -2.98
C VAL A 52 0.28 -6.54 -4.42
N LYS A 53 -0.90 -6.01 -4.71
CA LYS A 53 -1.26 -5.35 -5.97
C LYS A 53 -1.54 -3.87 -5.71
N LEU A 54 -1.18 -3.05 -6.69
CA LEU A 54 -1.47 -1.63 -6.68
C LEU A 54 -2.80 -1.37 -7.35
N ILE A 55 -3.57 -0.46 -6.79
CA ILE A 55 -4.81 0.06 -7.34
C ILE A 55 -4.76 1.59 -7.34
N ASP A 56 -5.79 2.23 -7.89
CA ASP A 56 -5.91 3.69 -8.00
C ASP A 56 -4.74 4.33 -8.76
N PHE A 57 -4.82 4.25 -10.09
CA PHE A 57 -3.78 4.75 -11.02
C PHE A 57 -4.05 6.17 -11.53
N ASP A 58 -5.02 6.88 -10.96
CA ASP A 58 -5.43 8.22 -11.43
C ASP A 58 -4.32 9.26 -11.26
N TRP A 59 -3.35 8.96 -10.39
CA TRP A 59 -2.17 9.79 -10.10
C TRP A 59 -0.87 9.19 -10.64
N ARG A 60 -0.97 8.35 -11.68
CA ARG A 60 0.20 7.80 -12.38
C ARG A 60 0.61 8.72 -13.54
N GLY A 61 1.91 8.90 -13.70
CA GLY A 61 2.47 9.59 -14.87
C GLY A 61 3.85 9.07 -15.22
N LYS A 62 4.32 9.35 -16.43
CA LYS A 62 5.64 9.01 -16.91
C LYS A 62 6.71 9.86 -16.21
N ASP A 63 7.73 9.20 -15.71
CA ASP A 63 8.82 9.80 -14.93
C ASP A 63 9.50 10.93 -15.73
N GLY A 64 9.59 12.11 -15.13
CA GLY A 64 10.22 13.28 -15.76
C GLY A 64 9.41 13.94 -16.87
N GLN A 65 8.20 13.46 -17.19
CA GLN A 65 7.38 13.98 -18.30
C GLN A 65 6.02 14.49 -17.83
N ASP A 66 5.24 13.66 -17.15
CA ASP A 66 3.90 14.03 -16.71
C ASP A 66 3.96 14.91 -15.46
N THR A 67 2.88 15.66 -15.22
CA THR A 67 2.81 16.63 -14.13
C THR A 67 1.61 16.38 -13.22
N TYR A 68 1.74 16.77 -11.95
CA TYR A 68 0.62 16.77 -11.01
C TYR A 68 -0.48 17.74 -11.46
N SER A 69 -1.74 17.38 -11.20
CA SER A 69 -2.90 18.21 -11.53
C SER A 69 -2.81 19.63 -10.94
N VAL A 70 -3.28 20.62 -11.70
CA VAL A 70 -3.42 22.01 -11.24
C VAL A 70 -4.34 22.14 -10.03
N ASN A 71 -5.26 21.19 -9.86
CA ASN A 71 -6.24 21.16 -8.77
C ASN A 71 -5.77 20.34 -7.55
N MET A 72 -4.53 19.83 -7.56
CA MET A 72 -3.97 19.09 -6.43
C MET A 72 -4.01 19.93 -5.14
N ASN A 73 -4.40 19.30 -4.02
CA ASN A 73 -4.28 19.89 -2.70
C ASN A 73 -2.81 19.78 -2.21
N PRO A 74 -2.05 20.89 -2.10
CA PRO A 74 -0.63 20.85 -1.72
C PRO A 74 -0.42 20.98 -0.20
N ALA A 75 -1.47 20.80 0.61
CA ALA A 75 -1.37 20.98 2.04
C ALA A 75 -0.32 20.03 2.65
N ALA A 76 0.49 20.56 3.58
CA ALA A 76 1.61 19.82 4.16
C ALA A 76 1.19 18.56 4.92
N ASN A 77 -0.03 18.53 5.45
CA ASN A 77 -0.59 17.38 6.15
C ASN A 77 -1.04 16.23 5.23
N CYS A 78 -0.98 16.39 3.90
CA CYS A 78 -1.25 15.31 2.95
C CYS A 78 -0.07 14.31 2.81
N GLY A 79 1.07 14.58 3.44
CA GLY A 79 2.22 13.66 3.45
C GLY A 79 2.96 13.57 2.12
N TRP A 80 2.91 14.63 1.31
CA TRP A 80 3.60 14.68 0.01
C TRP A 80 5.11 14.85 0.16
N HIS A 81 5.87 14.32 -0.81
CA HIS A 81 7.30 14.66 -0.95
C HIS A 81 7.45 16.16 -1.18
N MET A 82 8.51 16.80 -0.64
CA MET A 82 8.66 18.27 -0.68
C MET A 82 8.74 18.88 -2.10
N GLY A 83 9.10 18.06 -3.10
CA GLY A 83 9.11 18.44 -4.52
C GLY A 83 7.74 18.40 -5.21
N VAL A 84 6.72 17.84 -4.54
CA VAL A 84 5.37 17.66 -5.07
C VAL A 84 4.57 18.93 -4.83
N LYS A 85 4.13 19.54 -5.94
CA LYS A 85 3.27 20.72 -5.97
C LYS A 85 2.46 20.69 -7.27
N ARG A 86 1.44 21.55 -7.35
CA ARG A 86 0.63 21.72 -8.57
C ARG A 86 1.51 21.94 -9.79
N CYS A 87 1.21 21.22 -10.87
CA CYS A 87 1.94 21.27 -12.14
C CYS A 87 3.43 20.90 -12.06
N ALA A 88 3.92 20.39 -10.91
CA ALA A 88 5.29 19.88 -10.86
C ALA A 88 5.40 18.58 -11.64
N VAL A 89 6.59 18.37 -12.22
CA VAL A 89 6.94 17.13 -12.91
C VAL A 89 6.95 15.99 -11.89
N MET A 90 6.26 14.90 -12.22
CA MET A 90 6.27 13.68 -11.44
C MET A 90 7.62 12.98 -11.57
N LYS A 91 8.15 12.48 -10.44
CA LYS A 91 9.45 11.81 -10.37
C LYS A 91 9.34 10.50 -9.62
N LYS A 92 10.10 9.47 -10.02
CA LYS A 92 10.20 8.19 -9.29
C LYS A 92 10.57 8.38 -7.81
N SER A 93 11.41 9.36 -7.49
CA SER A 93 11.78 9.69 -6.11
C SER A 93 10.60 10.12 -5.23
N HIS A 94 9.48 10.56 -5.82
CA HIS A 94 8.25 10.82 -5.07
C HIS A 94 7.61 9.52 -4.60
N ASN A 95 7.68 8.45 -5.39
CA ASN A 95 7.19 7.13 -5.01
C ASN A 95 8.02 6.58 -3.84
N ASP A 96 9.34 6.69 -3.92
CA ASP A 96 10.25 6.18 -2.88
C ASP A 96 9.94 6.85 -1.54
N TYR A 97 9.77 8.18 -1.55
CA TYR A 97 9.35 8.92 -0.37
C TYR A 97 8.02 8.41 0.19
N LEU A 98 6.99 8.28 -0.66
CA LEU A 98 5.67 7.81 -0.22
C LEU A 98 5.70 6.35 0.26
N PHE A 99 6.53 5.51 -0.34
CA PHE A 99 6.74 4.13 0.08
C PHE A 99 7.37 4.06 1.48
N ASP A 100 8.36 4.92 1.75
CA ASP A 100 8.98 5.02 3.07
C ASP A 100 8.02 5.56 4.15
N GLN A 101 6.95 6.26 3.76
CA GLN A 101 5.90 6.70 4.67
C GLN A 101 4.83 5.63 4.94
N LEU A 102 4.86 4.48 4.24
CA LEU A 102 3.87 3.43 4.48
C LEU A 102 4.04 2.86 5.89
N PRO A 103 2.94 2.65 6.63
CA PRO A 103 3.04 2.06 7.95
C PRO A 103 3.63 0.66 7.84
N VAL A 104 4.67 0.39 8.63
CA VAL A 104 5.11 -0.98 8.88
C VAL A 104 3.95 -1.68 9.58
N GLN A 105 3.51 -2.82 9.05
CA GLN A 105 2.51 -3.63 9.73
C GLN A 105 3.14 -4.17 11.02
N SER A 106 2.96 -3.46 12.14
CA SER A 106 3.30 -4.00 13.46
C SER A 106 2.32 -5.13 13.76
N GLU A 107 2.84 -6.29 14.10
CA GLU A 107 2.08 -7.48 14.49
C GLU A 107 1.03 -7.12 15.55
N ASN A 108 -0.25 -7.17 15.20
CA ASN A 108 -1.33 -7.24 16.19
C ASN A 108 -1.36 -8.66 16.78
N MET A 109 -0.35 -8.99 17.58
CA MET A 109 -0.36 -10.11 18.52
C MET A 109 -0.68 -9.57 19.90
N ALA A 110 -1.96 -9.57 20.29
CA ALA A 110 -2.42 -9.81 21.66
C ALA A 110 -3.90 -9.43 21.78
N ARG A 111 -4.74 -10.45 21.99
CA ARG A 111 -5.80 -10.56 23.01
C ARG A 111 -6.84 -11.55 22.52
N ASP A 112 -6.64 -12.83 22.83
CA ASP A 112 -7.71 -13.84 22.81
C ASP A 112 -7.39 -15.05 23.71
N GLU A 113 -6.59 -14.86 24.77
CA GLU A 113 -6.39 -15.89 25.80
C GLU A 113 -6.47 -15.27 27.20
N GLN A 114 -7.70 -14.94 27.60
CA GLN A 114 -8.13 -14.94 29.00
C GLN A 114 -9.65 -14.98 28.98
N MET A 115 -10.21 -16.19 29.07
CA MET A 115 -11.56 -16.52 29.56
C MET A 115 -11.75 -18.02 29.29
N ASN A 116 -11.36 -18.83 30.28
CA ASN A 116 -11.92 -20.15 30.60
C ASN A 116 -11.22 -20.63 31.88
N GLU A 117 -11.75 -20.20 33.03
CA GLU A 117 -11.84 -21.07 34.20
C GLU A 117 -13.18 -21.82 34.13
#